data_AF-A0A7V2MD59-F1
#
_entry.id   AF-A0A7V2MD59-F1
#
_cell.length_a   1.000
_cell.length_b   1.000
_cell.length_c   1.000
_cell.angle_alpha   90.00
_cell.angle_beta   90.00
_cell.angle_gamma   90.00
#
_symmetry.space_group_name_H-M   'P 1'
#
loop_
_entity.id
_entity.type
_entity.pdbx_description
1 polymer ?
#
loop_
_entity_poly.entity_id
_entity_poly.type
_entity_poly.pdbx_seq_one_letter_code
_entity_poly.pdbx_strand_id
1 'polypeptide(L)'
;MAAKKIAFDQEAREAIRRGVAKLAKAVKVTLGPSGRNVVLEKSFGAPTVTKDGVTVAKEIELEDPYENMGAQMVKEVASKTSSVAGDGTTTATILAEAIFTEGLKNIASGANATQVQRGIQDAVQAIVDELARQSKKVDSS
;
A
#
# COMPACT_ATOMS: atom_id res chain seq x y z
N MET A 1 13.85 -8.37 28.05
CA MET A 1 13.41 -8.17 26.64
C MET A 1 12.68 -9.44 26.21
N ALA A 2 11.52 -9.33 25.56
CA ALA A 2 10.85 -10.49 25.00
C ALA A 2 11.69 -11.14 23.89
N ALA A 3 11.64 -12.46 23.77
CA ALA A 3 12.36 -13.21 22.72
C ALA A 3 11.91 -12.76 21.32
N LYS A 4 12.84 -12.69 20.38
CA LYS A 4 12.54 -12.31 18.98
C LYS A 4 12.08 -13.53 18.20
N LYS A 5 11.00 -13.38 17.43
CA LYS A 5 10.61 -14.36 16.40
C LYS A 5 11.35 -14.03 15.11
N ILE A 6 11.88 -15.04 14.44
CA ILE A 6 12.60 -14.90 13.17
C ILE A 6 11.95 -15.84 12.15
N ALA A 7 11.57 -15.28 11.01
CA ALA A 7 10.99 -16.00 9.88
C ALA A 7 11.85 -15.74 8.63
N PHE A 8 11.91 -16.70 7.74
CA PHE A 8 12.77 -16.66 6.55
C PHE A 8 11.99 -16.89 5.26
N ASP A 9 12.61 -16.51 4.15
CA ASP A 9 12.21 -16.86 2.79
C ASP A 9 10.72 -16.66 2.49
N GLN A 10 10.04 -17.72 2.07
CA GLN A 10 8.67 -17.68 1.62
C GLN A 10 7.68 -17.44 2.75
N GLU A 11 7.94 -17.98 3.95
CA GLU A 11 7.08 -17.79 5.12
C GLU A 11 7.00 -16.31 5.49
N ALA A 12 8.15 -15.64 5.58
CA ALA A 12 8.23 -14.21 5.89
C ALA A 12 7.55 -13.36 4.79
N ARG A 13 7.85 -13.65 3.51
CA ARG A 13 7.28 -12.90 2.38
C ARG A 13 5.77 -13.06 2.29
N GLU A 14 5.25 -14.25 2.52
CA GLU A 14 3.82 -14.54 2.45
C GLU A 14 3.07 -13.89 3.62
N ALA A 15 3.64 -13.87 4.82
CA ALA A 15 3.08 -13.13 5.94
C ALA A 15 3.02 -11.61 5.65
N ILE A 16 4.10 -11.03 5.13
CA ILE A 16 4.10 -9.62 4.70
C ILE A 16 3.02 -9.38 3.63
N ARG A 17 2.91 -10.27 2.63
CA ARG A 17 1.90 -10.18 1.56
C ARG A 17 0.48 -10.16 2.11
N ARG A 18 0.16 -11.03 3.07
CA ARG A 18 -1.16 -11.05 3.72
C ARG A 18 -1.45 -9.74 4.44
N GLY A 19 -0.45 -9.18 5.13
CA GLY A 19 -0.55 -7.87 5.78
C GLY A 19 -0.85 -6.74 4.81
N VAL A 20 -0.08 -6.65 3.73
CA VAL A 20 -0.29 -5.67 2.64
C VAL A 20 -1.68 -5.83 2.03
N ALA A 21 -2.11 -7.05 1.74
CA ALA A 21 -3.43 -7.33 1.16
C ALA A 21 -4.58 -6.94 2.09
N LYS A 22 -4.45 -7.14 3.42
CA LYS A 22 -5.45 -6.72 4.40
C LYS A 22 -5.61 -5.19 4.41
N LEU A 23 -4.50 -4.45 4.46
CA LEU A 23 -4.50 -2.98 4.37
C LEU A 23 -5.13 -2.51 3.05
N ALA A 24 -4.65 -3.03 1.92
CA ALA A 24 -5.12 -2.63 0.60
C ALA A 24 -6.60 -2.94 0.40
N LYS A 25 -7.09 -4.10 0.88
CA LYS A 25 -8.51 -4.46 0.81
C LYS A 25 -9.40 -3.50 1.61
N ALA A 26 -8.95 -3.02 2.77
CA ALA A 26 -9.69 -2.06 3.58
C ALA A 26 -9.72 -0.67 2.93
N VAL A 27 -8.60 -0.23 2.35
CA VAL A 27 -8.46 1.11 1.77
C VAL A 27 -9.10 1.20 0.39
N LYS A 28 -8.97 0.17 -0.47
CA LYS A 28 -9.41 0.22 -1.87
C LYS A 28 -10.90 0.44 -2.08
N VAL A 29 -11.75 0.02 -1.12
CA VAL A 29 -13.20 0.23 -1.24
C VAL A 29 -13.59 1.70 -1.20
N THR A 30 -12.69 2.56 -0.70
CA THR A 30 -12.88 4.01 -0.62
C THR A 30 -12.40 4.77 -1.86
N LEU A 31 -11.76 4.10 -2.82
CA LEU A 31 -11.16 4.76 -3.98
C LEU A 31 -12.23 5.40 -4.91
N GLY A 32 -11.98 6.65 -5.29
CA GLY A 32 -12.71 7.35 -6.35
C GLY A 32 -14.07 7.91 -5.91
N PRO A 33 -14.81 8.55 -6.84
CA PRO A 33 -16.08 9.22 -6.53
C PRO A 33 -17.18 8.25 -6.08
N SER A 34 -17.07 6.98 -6.48
CA SER A 34 -17.99 5.90 -6.09
C SER A 34 -17.49 5.09 -4.89
N GLY A 35 -16.54 5.62 -4.11
CA GLY A 35 -16.04 5.02 -2.88
C GLY A 35 -17.19 4.64 -1.92
N ARG A 36 -17.07 3.45 -1.34
CA ARG A 36 -18.00 2.91 -0.35
C ARG A 36 -17.59 3.31 1.06
N ASN A 37 -18.58 3.33 1.94
CA ASN A 37 -18.35 3.63 3.34
C ASN A 37 -17.60 2.49 4.03
N VAL A 38 -16.64 2.86 4.87
CA VAL A 38 -15.99 1.99 5.85
C VAL A 38 -16.46 2.43 7.23
N VAL A 39 -16.83 1.45 8.05
CA VAL A 39 -17.29 1.67 9.42
C VAL A 39 -16.13 1.33 10.36
N LEU A 40 -15.73 2.29 11.17
CA LEU A 40 -14.62 2.18 12.12
C LEU A 40 -15.21 2.18 13.54
N GLU A 41 -14.85 1.17 14.32
CA GLU A 41 -15.23 1.08 15.73
C GLU A 41 -14.61 2.23 16.53
N LYS A 42 -15.31 2.67 17.56
CA LYS A 42 -14.79 3.57 18.59
C LYS A 42 -15.01 2.92 19.95
N SER A 43 -14.05 3.07 20.86
CA SER A 43 -14.16 2.50 22.22
C SER A 43 -15.35 3.05 23.01
N PHE A 44 -15.86 4.22 22.65
CA PHE A 44 -17.05 4.83 23.25
C PHE A 44 -17.88 5.57 22.19
N GLY A 45 -19.21 5.49 22.31
CA GLY A 45 -20.15 6.21 21.44
C GLY A 45 -20.45 5.51 20.11
N ALA A 46 -20.89 6.29 19.12
CA ALA A 46 -21.25 5.77 17.80
C ALA A 46 -20.00 5.53 16.92
N PRO A 47 -20.03 4.53 16.01
CA PRO A 47 -18.92 4.27 15.11
C PRO A 47 -18.70 5.41 14.12
N THR A 48 -17.48 5.51 13.59
CA THR A 48 -17.16 6.49 12.54
C THR A 48 -17.42 5.88 11.18
N VAL A 49 -18.25 6.53 10.37
CA VAL A 49 -18.49 6.13 8.98
C VAL A 49 -17.71 7.08 8.08
N THR A 50 -16.77 6.55 7.30
CA THR A 50 -15.90 7.37 6.44
C THR A 50 -15.72 6.77 5.05
N LYS A 51 -15.45 7.63 4.08
CA LYS A 51 -14.96 7.27 2.73
C LYS A 51 -13.53 7.75 2.51
N ASP A 52 -12.86 8.24 3.54
CA ASP A 52 -11.48 8.69 3.43
C ASP A 52 -10.53 7.51 3.66
N GLY A 53 -9.83 7.10 2.60
CA GLY A 53 -8.83 6.04 2.64
C GLY A 53 -7.65 6.32 3.57
N VAL A 54 -7.31 7.60 3.81
CA VAL A 54 -6.24 7.98 4.75
C VAL A 54 -6.68 7.68 6.19
N THR A 55 -7.90 8.06 6.54
CA THR A 55 -8.50 7.72 7.85
C THR A 55 -8.58 6.21 8.03
N VAL A 56 -9.05 5.46 7.02
CA VAL A 56 -9.13 3.99 7.11
C VAL A 56 -7.74 3.38 7.30
N ALA A 57 -6.74 3.81 6.53
CA ALA A 57 -5.38 3.27 6.64
C ALA A 57 -4.77 3.47 8.04
N LYS A 58 -5.05 4.60 8.69
CA LYS A 58 -4.53 4.92 10.03
C LYS A 58 -4.98 3.92 11.09
N GLU A 59 -6.24 3.48 11.02
CA GLU A 59 -6.84 2.52 11.95
C GLU A 59 -6.41 1.06 11.70
N ILE A 60 -5.66 0.78 10.63
CA ILE A 60 -5.16 -0.58 10.37
C ILE A 60 -3.96 -0.91 11.25
N GLU A 61 -4.20 -1.84 12.16
CA GLU A 61 -3.21 -2.56 12.95
C GLU A 61 -3.59 -4.04 12.98
N LEU A 62 -2.62 -4.93 12.77
CA LEU A 62 -2.86 -6.37 12.66
C LEU A 62 -2.25 -7.10 13.86
N GLU A 63 -2.95 -8.13 14.33
CA GLU A 63 -2.51 -8.94 15.48
C GLU A 63 -1.22 -9.72 15.20
N ASP A 64 -1.09 -10.27 13.99
CA ASP A 64 0.13 -10.97 13.58
C ASP A 64 1.25 -9.96 13.32
N PRO A 65 2.41 -10.05 14.02
CA PRO A 65 3.48 -9.07 13.88
C PRO A 65 4.09 -8.97 12.47
N TYR A 66 4.15 -10.08 11.73
CA TYR A 66 4.73 -10.08 10.38
C TYR A 66 3.77 -9.48 9.36
N GLU A 67 2.48 -9.79 9.47
CA GLU A 67 1.45 -9.13 8.69
C GLU A 67 1.38 -7.64 9.02
N ASN A 68 1.41 -7.28 10.31
CA ASN A 68 1.39 -5.88 10.74
C ASN A 68 2.59 -5.13 10.17
N MET A 69 3.79 -5.71 10.22
CA MET A 69 4.99 -5.12 9.62
C MET A 69 4.78 -4.79 8.13
N GLY A 70 4.22 -5.72 7.35
CA GLY A 70 3.91 -5.48 5.94
C GLY A 70 2.88 -4.35 5.74
N ALA A 71 1.82 -4.33 6.54
CA ALA A 71 0.82 -3.26 6.51
C ALA A 71 1.43 -1.90 6.88
N GLN A 72 2.22 -1.82 7.95
CA GLN A 72 2.86 -0.58 8.39
C GLN A 72 3.85 -0.04 7.34
N MET A 73 4.62 -0.92 6.67
CA MET A 73 5.54 -0.50 5.59
C MET A 73 4.80 0.22 4.45
N VAL A 74 3.70 -0.35 3.97
CA VAL A 74 2.92 0.26 2.87
C VAL A 74 2.19 1.51 3.35
N LYS A 75 1.66 1.50 4.58
CA LYS A 75 1.01 2.69 5.18
C LYS A 75 1.96 3.89 5.23
N GLU A 76 3.19 3.67 5.66
CA GLU A 76 4.21 4.73 5.80
C GLU A 76 4.69 5.28 4.44
N VAL A 77 4.78 4.44 3.42
CA VAL A 77 5.15 4.90 2.07
C VAL A 77 3.97 5.63 1.41
N ALA A 78 2.75 5.12 1.57
CA ALA A 78 1.57 5.74 1.01
C ALA A 78 1.25 7.10 1.66
N SER A 79 1.47 7.27 2.97
CA SER A 79 1.23 8.54 3.68
C SER A 79 2.12 9.68 3.16
N LYS A 80 3.36 9.37 2.78
CA LYS A 80 4.29 10.34 2.16
C LYS A 80 3.81 10.87 0.81
N THR A 81 3.01 10.08 0.08
CA THR A 81 2.43 10.53 -1.20
C THR A 81 1.49 11.70 -0.95
N SER A 82 0.56 11.56 -0.01
CA SER A 82 -0.38 12.63 0.34
C SER A 82 0.29 13.82 1.03
N SER A 83 1.35 13.63 1.82
CA SER A 83 2.04 14.77 2.45
C SER A 83 2.73 15.69 1.45
N VAL A 84 3.17 15.18 0.30
CA VAL A 84 3.85 15.97 -0.75
C VAL A 84 2.87 16.41 -1.83
N ALA A 85 2.01 15.52 -2.30
CA ALA A 85 1.10 15.76 -3.43
C ALA A 85 -0.31 16.22 -3.01
N GLY A 86 -0.67 16.12 -1.73
CA GLY A 86 -2.00 16.46 -1.20
C GLY A 86 -3.05 15.34 -1.34
N ASP A 87 -2.83 14.37 -2.22
CA ASP A 87 -3.71 13.21 -2.47
C ASP A 87 -2.87 12.00 -2.93
N GLY A 88 -3.50 10.83 -3.11
CA GLY A 88 -2.89 9.67 -3.76
C GLY A 88 -2.57 8.49 -2.84
N THR A 89 -2.82 8.59 -1.53
CA THR A 89 -2.54 7.52 -0.55
C THR A 89 -3.22 6.19 -0.93
N THR A 90 -4.50 6.25 -1.30
CA THR A 90 -5.29 5.07 -1.70
C THR A 90 -4.72 4.44 -2.97
N THR A 91 -4.39 5.26 -3.97
CA THR A 91 -3.80 4.80 -5.24
C THR A 91 -2.43 4.17 -5.02
N ALA A 92 -1.57 4.80 -4.22
CA ALA A 92 -0.25 4.27 -3.89
C ALA A 92 -0.34 2.90 -3.19
N THR A 93 -1.29 2.74 -2.27
CA THR A 93 -1.53 1.48 -1.55
C THR A 93 -1.94 0.35 -2.51
N ILE A 94 -2.84 0.63 -3.45
CA ILE A 94 -3.32 -0.35 -4.44
C ILE A 94 -2.21 -0.75 -5.41
N LEU A 95 -1.42 0.22 -5.89
CA LEU A 95 -0.28 -0.07 -6.76
C LEU A 95 0.78 -0.91 -6.03
N ALA A 96 1.06 -0.60 -4.76
CA ALA A 96 1.99 -1.37 -3.94
C ALA A 96 1.53 -2.82 -3.75
N GLU A 97 0.25 -3.06 -3.46
CA GLU A 97 -0.33 -4.41 -3.38
C GLU A 97 -0.13 -5.20 -4.67
N ALA A 98 -0.47 -4.60 -5.82
CA ALA A 98 -0.40 -5.24 -7.12
C ALA A 98 1.05 -5.59 -7.51
N ILE A 99 1.96 -4.63 -7.41
CA ILE A 99 3.38 -4.80 -7.74
C ILE A 99 4.01 -5.85 -6.83
N PHE A 100 3.73 -5.79 -5.52
CA PHE A 100 4.30 -6.73 -4.57
C PHE A 100 3.78 -8.16 -4.79
N THR A 101 2.49 -8.31 -5.05
CA THR A 101 1.87 -9.63 -5.28
C THR A 101 2.41 -10.29 -6.54
N GLU A 102 2.45 -9.58 -7.67
CA GLU A 102 2.98 -10.14 -8.92
C GLU A 102 4.50 -10.32 -8.86
N GLY A 103 5.23 -9.43 -8.20
CA GLY A 103 6.66 -9.59 -7.97
C GLY A 103 6.99 -10.86 -7.19
N LEU A 104 6.27 -11.11 -6.08
CA LEU A 104 6.43 -12.34 -5.29
C LEU A 104 6.11 -13.60 -6.08
N LYS A 105 5.07 -13.58 -6.93
CA LYS A 105 4.71 -14.71 -7.79
C LYS A 105 5.82 -15.06 -8.79
N ASN A 106 6.44 -14.06 -9.40
CA ASN A 106 7.58 -14.25 -10.31
C ASN A 106 8.80 -14.80 -9.57
N ILE A 107 9.11 -14.26 -8.39
CA ILE A 107 10.23 -14.72 -7.56
C ILE A 107 10.01 -16.18 -7.11
N ALA A 108 8.79 -16.53 -6.71
CA ALA A 108 8.42 -17.91 -6.37
C ALA A 108 8.56 -18.87 -7.56
N SER A 109 8.44 -18.37 -8.78
CA SER A 109 8.65 -19.12 -10.03
C SER A 109 10.13 -19.23 -10.44
N GLY A 110 11.07 -18.72 -9.62
CA GLY A 110 12.51 -18.80 -9.86
C GLY A 110 13.14 -17.54 -10.44
N ALA A 111 12.39 -16.44 -10.61
CA ALA A 111 12.96 -15.18 -11.07
C ALA A 111 13.89 -14.57 -10.02
N ASN A 112 14.98 -13.92 -10.47
CA ASN A 112 15.89 -13.22 -9.57
C ASN A 112 15.25 -11.93 -9.04
N ALA A 113 15.10 -11.82 -7.72
CA ALA A 113 14.43 -10.69 -7.06
C ALA A 113 15.07 -9.32 -7.39
N THR A 114 16.40 -9.25 -7.47
CA THR A 114 17.11 -8.02 -7.81
C THR A 114 16.88 -7.60 -9.26
N GLN A 115 16.79 -8.55 -10.19
CA GLN A 115 16.46 -8.25 -11.58
C GLN A 115 15.01 -7.79 -11.74
N VAL A 116 14.07 -8.45 -11.05
CA VAL A 116 12.66 -8.02 -11.01
C VAL A 116 12.55 -6.59 -10.47
N GLN A 117 13.26 -6.28 -9.37
CA GLN A 117 13.30 -4.93 -8.81
C GLN A 117 13.84 -3.90 -9.81
N ARG A 118 14.96 -4.19 -10.50
CA ARG A 118 15.53 -3.30 -11.51
C ARG A 118 14.54 -3.04 -12.65
N GLY A 119 13.92 -4.09 -13.18
CA GLY A 119 12.92 -3.94 -14.24
C GLY A 119 11.72 -3.10 -13.81
N ILE A 120 11.27 -3.23 -12.55
CA ILE A 120 10.22 -2.36 -12.00
C ILE A 120 10.69 -0.90 -11.94
N GLN A 121 11.93 -0.63 -11.50
CA GLN A 121 12.47 0.73 -11.43
C GLN A 121 12.58 1.38 -12.81
N ASP A 122 13.08 0.64 -13.80
CA ASP A 122 13.20 1.11 -15.18
C ASP A 122 11.82 1.43 -15.78
N ALA A 123 10.83 0.56 -15.54
CA ALA A 123 9.46 0.78 -15.99
C ALA A 123 8.79 1.98 -15.30
N VAL A 124 9.00 2.15 -13.99
CA VAL A 124 8.50 3.31 -13.24
C VAL A 124 9.08 4.60 -13.79
N GLN A 125 10.38 4.65 -14.07
CA GLN A 125 11.02 5.83 -14.64
C GLN A 125 10.41 6.20 -16.00
N ALA A 126 10.28 5.22 -16.90
CA ALA A 126 9.69 5.45 -18.22
C ALA A 126 8.23 5.95 -18.14
N ILE A 127 7.44 5.41 -17.21
CA ILE A 127 6.05 5.84 -16.99
C ILE A 127 6.00 7.27 -16.44
N VAL A 128 6.86 7.60 -15.47
CA VAL A 128 6.91 8.95 -14.88
C VAL A 128 7.28 10.00 -15.94
N ASP A 129 8.25 9.69 -16.79
CA ASP A 129 8.68 10.57 -17.88
C ASP A 129 7.55 10.81 -18.88
N GLU A 130 6.83 9.75 -19.25
CA GLU A 130 5.69 9.86 -20.16
C GLU A 130 4.50 10.61 -19.53
N LEU A 131 4.22 10.41 -18.25
CA LEU A 131 3.21 11.19 -17.52
C LEU A 131 3.57 12.68 -17.46
N ALA A 132 4.85 13.00 -17.25
CA ALA A 132 5.32 14.38 -17.28
C ALA A 132 5.14 15.01 -18.67
N ARG A 133 5.39 14.25 -19.75
CA ARG A 133 5.18 14.69 -21.13
C ARG A 133 3.71 14.95 -21.46
N GLN A 134 2.79 14.16 -20.91
CA GLN A 134 1.35 14.33 -21.08
C GLN A 134 0.75 15.43 -20.18
N SER A 135 1.47 15.83 -19.12
CA SER A 135 1.03 16.85 -18.19
C SER A 135 0.83 18.20 -18.89
N LYS A 136 -0.26 18.87 -18.55
CA LYS A 136 -0.55 20.22 -19.04
C LYS A 136 -0.30 21.20 -17.91
N LYS A 137 0.56 22.18 -18.15
CA LYS A 137 0.79 23.26 -17.19
C LYS A 137 -0.50 24.03 -16.99
N VAL A 138 -0.88 24.22 -15.73
CA VAL A 138 -1.98 25.09 -15.33
C VAL A 138 -1.35 26.35 -14.77
N ASP A 139 -1.58 27.49 -15.42
CA ASP A 139 -1.23 28.77 -14.84
C ASP A 139 -2.31 29.15 -13.82
N SER A 140 -1.91 29.28 -12.55
CA SER A 140 -2.78 29.79 -11.51
C SER A 140 -2.91 31.31 -11.67
N SER A 141 -4.16 31.79 -11.74
CA SER A 141 -4.51 33.21 -11.64
C SER A 141 -4.14 33.81 -10.29
#